data_AF-A0A0T5P0D2-F1
#
_entry.id   AF-A0A0T5P0D2-F1
#
_cell.length_a   1.000
_cell.length_b   1.000
_cell.length_c   1.000
_cell.angle_alpha   90.00
_cell.angle_beta   90.00
_cell.angle_gamma   90.00
#
_symmetry.space_group_name_H-M   'P 1'
#
loop_
_entity.id
_entity.type
_entity.pdbx_description
1 polymer ?
#
loop_
_entity_poly.entity_id
_entity_poly.type
_entity_poly.pdbx_seq_one_letter_code
_entity_poly.pdbx_strand_id
1 'polypeptide(L)'
;MKNKIGLMGAIAALGIVAGCTAPPEGTGEQDVAKFQVAVASIGCTLKTEADYLPVELQTGLTREQSTQMAAYMVTTERAVRLEGGGIRMTTGACAA
;
A
#
# COMPACT_ATOMS: atom_id res chain seq x y z
N MET A 1 36.94 -40.63 28.77
CA MET A 1 35.51 -40.84 28.45
C MET A 1 34.90 -39.48 28.14
N LYS A 2 34.28 -39.37 26.97
CA LYS A 2 33.78 -38.15 26.31
C LYS A 2 32.34 -37.88 26.79
N ASN A 3 31.97 -36.66 27.18
CA ASN A 3 30.54 -36.29 27.25
C ASN A 3 30.28 -34.80 26.89
N LYS A 4 30.09 -34.61 25.57
CA LYS A 4 29.05 -33.83 24.86
C LYS A 4 28.68 -32.42 25.35
N ILE A 5 29.15 -31.46 24.54
CA ILE A 5 28.63 -30.09 24.34
C ILE A 5 27.10 -30.13 24.15
N GLY A 6 26.39 -29.42 25.03
CA GLY A 6 24.95 -29.16 24.94
C GLY A 6 24.70 -27.84 24.21
N LEU A 7 24.12 -27.98 23.04
CA LEU A 7 23.77 -26.95 22.06
C LEU A 7 22.43 -26.27 22.39
N MET A 8 22.35 -24.97 22.07
CA MET A 8 21.12 -24.19 21.73
C MET A 8 19.99 -24.09 22.75
N GLY A 9 19.65 -22.83 23.11
CA GLY A 9 18.36 -22.55 23.75
C GLY A 9 18.15 -21.11 24.24
N ALA A 10 18.63 -20.09 23.53
CA ALA A 10 18.22 -18.70 23.80
C ALA A 10 17.28 -18.24 22.68
N ILE A 11 16.01 -18.61 22.81
CA ILE A 11 14.88 -18.00 22.08
C ILE A 11 14.72 -16.60 22.67
N ALA A 12 15.52 -15.64 22.19
CA ALA A 12 15.32 -14.24 22.45
C ALA A 12 14.34 -13.71 21.40
N ALA A 13 13.13 -13.42 21.87
CA ALA A 13 11.99 -12.86 21.18
C ALA A 13 12.37 -11.95 19.98
N LEU A 14 12.19 -12.49 18.77
CA LEU A 14 11.95 -11.67 17.59
C LEU A 14 10.60 -10.99 17.83
N GLY A 15 10.63 -9.74 18.27
CA GLY A 15 9.47 -8.86 18.23
C GLY A 15 9.01 -8.78 16.77
N ILE A 16 7.95 -9.52 16.45
CA ILE A 16 7.23 -9.33 15.19
C ILE A 16 6.56 -7.97 15.34
N VAL A 17 7.26 -6.92 14.89
CA VAL A 17 6.61 -5.66 14.58
C VAL A 17 5.69 -6.00 13.41
N ALA A 18 4.44 -6.34 13.70
CA ALA A 18 3.39 -6.30 12.69
C ALA A 18 3.45 -4.89 12.13
N GLY A 19 4.02 -4.75 10.92
CA GLY A 19 4.29 -3.47 10.32
C GLY A 19 2.97 -2.78 10.04
N CYS A 20 2.51 -1.94 10.95
CA CYS A 20 1.49 -0.96 10.65
C CYS A 20 2.12 0.02 9.64
N THR A 21 1.94 -0.25 8.35
CA THR A 21 2.39 0.68 7.32
C THR A 21 1.53 1.93 7.48
N ALA A 22 2.15 3.03 7.91
CA ALA A 22 1.45 4.30 7.98
C ALA A 22 1.12 4.78 6.55
N PRO A 23 -0.02 5.49 6.35
CA PRO A 23 -0.26 6.22 5.11
C PRO A 23 0.86 7.23 4.81
N PRO A 24 0.96 7.70 3.55
CA PRO A 24 1.92 8.73 3.14
C PRO A 24 1.94 9.96 4.05
N GLU A 25 3.07 10.66 4.09
CA GLU A 25 3.24 11.87 4.91
C GLU A 25 2.18 12.93 4.56
N GLY A 26 1.65 13.58 5.60
CA GLY A 26 0.60 14.58 5.45
C GLY A 26 -0.77 14.02 5.01
N THR A 27 -0.96 12.70 5.06
CA THR A 27 -2.24 12.04 4.79
C THR A 27 -2.70 11.19 5.96
N GLY A 28 -3.98 10.78 5.97
CA GLY A 28 -4.52 9.84 6.94
C GLY A 28 -5.42 8.77 6.33
N GLU A 29 -5.99 7.92 7.18
CA GLU A 29 -6.92 6.84 6.77
C GLU A 29 -8.14 7.35 6.00
N GLN A 30 -8.59 8.58 6.28
CA GLN A 30 -9.67 9.20 5.52
C GLN A 30 -9.26 9.44 4.06
N ASP A 31 -8.02 9.83 3.81
CA ASP A 31 -7.51 10.06 2.47
C ASP A 31 -7.26 8.75 1.73
N VAL A 32 -6.85 7.69 2.46
CA VAL A 32 -6.80 6.31 1.95
C VAL A 32 -8.19 5.88 1.44
N ALA A 33 -9.26 6.16 2.19
CA ALA A 33 -10.62 5.84 1.78
C ALA A 33 -11.09 6.68 0.57
N LYS A 34 -10.85 8.00 0.60
CA LYS A 34 -11.18 8.89 -0.53
C LYS A 34 -10.44 8.48 -1.81
N PHE A 35 -9.17 8.11 -1.69
CA PHE A 35 -8.36 7.66 -2.83
C PHE A 35 -8.93 6.40 -3.47
N GLN A 36 -9.31 5.40 -2.68
CA GLN A 36 -9.96 4.18 -3.18
C GLN A 36 -11.25 4.48 -3.96
N VAL A 37 -12.10 5.36 -3.41
CA VAL A 37 -13.35 5.78 -4.07
C VAL A 37 -13.07 6.54 -5.37
N ALA A 38 -12.12 7.48 -5.34
CA ALA A 38 -11.75 8.26 -6.51
C ALA A 38 -11.14 7.40 -7.62
N VAL A 39 -10.26 6.44 -7.30
CA VAL A 39 -9.72 5.50 -8.28
C VAL A 39 -10.82 4.59 -8.86
N ALA A 40 -11.78 4.16 -8.04
CA ALA A 40 -12.93 3.42 -8.53
C ALA A 40 -13.78 4.23 -9.51
N SER A 41 -13.95 5.53 -9.28
CA SER A 41 -14.74 6.42 -10.15
C SER A 41 -14.21 6.54 -11.57
N ILE A 42 -12.91 6.28 -11.78
CA ILE A 42 -12.24 6.38 -13.09
C ILE A 42 -11.92 5.02 -13.72
N GLY A 43 -12.42 3.91 -13.15
CA GLY A 43 -12.23 2.57 -13.72
C GLY A 43 -11.14 1.72 -13.05
N CYS A 44 -10.75 2.06 -11.81
CA CYS A 44 -9.94 1.22 -10.92
C CYS A 44 -8.45 1.05 -11.29
N THR A 45 -7.98 1.74 -12.33
CA THR A 45 -6.60 1.65 -12.82
C THR A 45 -5.96 3.03 -12.83
N LEU A 46 -4.71 3.12 -12.37
CA LEU A 46 -3.86 4.30 -12.47
C LEU A 46 -2.60 3.93 -13.25
N LYS A 47 -2.49 4.34 -14.50
CA LYS A 47 -1.35 3.98 -15.36
C LYS A 47 -0.52 5.18 -15.80
N THR A 48 -1.19 6.27 -16.13
CA THR A 48 -0.58 7.48 -16.67
C THR A 48 -0.92 8.68 -15.80
N GLU A 49 -0.15 9.75 -15.96
CA GLU A 49 -0.38 11.03 -15.27
C GLU A 49 -1.82 11.55 -15.43
N ALA A 50 -2.45 11.28 -16.57
CA ALA A 50 -3.83 11.68 -16.87
C ALA A 50 -4.85 10.97 -15.96
N ASP A 51 -4.56 9.76 -15.48
CA ASP A 51 -5.43 9.02 -14.57
C ASP A 51 -5.38 9.59 -13.15
N TYR A 52 -4.22 10.14 -12.75
CA TYR A 52 -4.03 10.71 -11.41
C TYR A 52 -4.71 12.07 -11.23
N LEU A 53 -4.78 12.89 -12.29
CA LEU A 53 -5.39 14.23 -12.22
C LEU A 53 -6.84 14.23 -11.67
N PRO A 54 -7.78 13.39 -12.16
CA PRO A 54 -9.13 13.35 -11.60
C PRO A 54 -9.15 12.80 -10.16
N VAL A 55 -8.20 11.95 -9.77
CA VAL A 55 -8.09 11.46 -8.39
C VAL A 55 -7.61 12.56 -7.45
N GLU A 56 -6.59 13.31 -7.85
CA GLU A 56 -6.07 14.47 -7.11
C GLU A 56 -7.16 15.52 -6.90
N LEU A 57 -7.92 15.82 -7.95
CA LEU A 57 -9.04 16.77 -7.88
C LEU A 57 -10.12 16.32 -6.88
N GLN A 58 -10.50 15.04 -6.89
CA GLN A 58 -11.55 14.51 -6.02
C GLN A 58 -11.11 14.37 -4.56
N THR A 59 -9.84 14.06 -4.33
CA THR A 59 -9.30 13.77 -3.00
C THR A 59 -8.73 15.01 -2.31
N GLY A 60 -8.29 16.00 -3.08
CA GLY A 60 -7.51 17.13 -2.61
C GLY A 60 -6.04 16.81 -2.37
N LEU A 61 -5.56 15.62 -2.76
CA LEU A 61 -4.17 15.21 -2.61
C LEU A 61 -3.26 15.91 -3.61
N THR A 62 -2.03 16.20 -3.18
CA THR A 62 -0.98 16.64 -4.10
C THR A 62 -0.52 15.49 -5.00
N ARG A 63 0.19 15.83 -6.09
CA ARG A 63 0.82 14.85 -6.98
C ARG A 63 1.75 13.89 -6.25
N GLU A 64 2.51 14.40 -5.29
CA GLU A 64 3.41 13.58 -4.48
C GLU A 64 2.61 12.61 -3.60
N GLN A 65 1.59 13.12 -2.91
CA GLN A 65 0.75 12.31 -2.03
C GLN A 65 -0.03 11.25 -2.80
N SER A 66 -0.59 11.56 -3.98
CA SER A 66 -1.33 10.61 -4.82
C SER A 66 -0.42 9.47 -5.32
N THR A 67 0.82 9.79 -5.69
CA THR A 67 1.82 8.82 -6.14
C THR A 67 2.28 7.92 -4.99
N GLN A 68 2.57 8.52 -3.83
CA GLN A 68 2.92 7.76 -2.63
C GLN A 68 1.74 6.91 -2.13
N MET A 69 0.50 7.41 -2.27
CA MET A 69 -0.72 6.66 -1.93
C MET A 69 -0.89 5.46 -2.86
N ALA A 70 -0.64 5.60 -4.16
CA ALA A 70 -0.64 4.47 -5.09
C ALA A 70 0.40 3.40 -4.69
N ALA A 71 1.61 3.82 -4.30
CA ALA A 71 2.62 2.90 -3.77
C ALA A 71 2.15 2.24 -2.47
N TYR A 72 1.56 3.01 -1.55
CA TYR A 72 1.00 2.52 -0.29
C TYR A 72 -0.08 1.45 -0.51
N MET A 73 -0.98 1.63 -1.50
CA MET A 73 -1.99 0.63 -1.83
C MET A 73 -1.35 -0.68 -2.30
N VAL A 74 -0.23 -0.63 -3.02
CA VAL A 74 0.50 -1.83 -3.43
C VAL A 74 1.19 -2.49 -2.23
N THR A 75 1.86 -1.72 -1.37
CA THR A 75 2.56 -2.28 -0.19
C THR A 75 1.62 -2.87 0.85
N THR A 76 0.36 -2.44 0.85
CA THR A 76 -0.70 -2.96 1.73
C THR A 76 -1.57 -4.02 1.05
N GLU A 77 -1.15 -4.53 -0.11
CA GLU A 77 -1.84 -5.58 -0.87
C GLU A 77 -3.27 -5.20 -1.31
N ARG A 78 -3.58 -3.89 -1.34
CA ARG A 78 -4.86 -3.33 -1.80
C ARG A 78 -4.89 -3.01 -3.29
N ALA A 79 -3.73 -3.08 -3.94
CA ALA A 79 -3.55 -2.92 -5.36
C ALA A 79 -2.39 -3.80 -5.87
N VAL A 80 -2.39 -4.09 -7.16
CA VAL A 80 -1.32 -4.80 -7.86
C VAL A 80 -0.65 -3.91 -8.89
N ARG A 81 0.64 -4.14 -9.14
CA ARG A 81 1.34 -3.46 -10.25
C ARG A 81 0.92 -4.08 -11.57
N LEU A 82 0.76 -3.24 -12.59
CA LEU A 82 0.42 -3.68 -13.94
C LEU A 82 1.68 -3.85 -14.80
N GLU A 83 1.57 -4.75 -15.78
CA GLU A 83 2.58 -4.86 -16.83
C GLU A 83 2.62 -3.55 -17.65
N GLY A 84 3.84 -3.02 -17.86
CA GLY A 84 4.03 -1.73 -18.51
C GLY A 84 3.77 -0.51 -17.60
N GLY A 85 3.71 -0.71 -16.28
CA GLY A 85 3.63 0.37 -15.29
C GLY A 85 2.21 0.68 -14.83
N GLY A 86 2.13 1.39 -13.71
CA GLY A 86 0.86 1.71 -13.04
C GLY A 86 0.41 0.65 -12.03
N ILE A 87 -0.80 0.87 -11.50
CA ILE A 87 -1.45 0.00 -10.52
C ILE A 87 -2.91 -0.26 -10.91
N ARG A 88 -3.44 -1.39 -10.45
CA ARG A 88 -4.88 -1.67 -10.41
C ARG A 88 -5.30 -2.00 -8.99
N MET A 89 -6.34 -1.32 -8.52
CA MET A 89 -6.95 -1.60 -7.23
C MET A 89 -7.62 -2.98 -7.26
N THR A 90 -7.47 -3.74 -6.19
CA THR A 90 -8.03 -5.09 -6.01
C THR A 90 -9.01 -5.18 -4.84
N THR A 91 -9.36 -4.04 -4.27
CA THR A 91 -10.19 -3.91 -3.06
C THR A 91 -11.33 -2.92 -3.26
N GLY A 92 -12.30 -2.94 -2.34
CA GLY A 92 -13.47 -2.07 -2.40
C GLY A 92 -14.30 -2.31 -3.66
N ALA A 93 -14.75 -1.23 -4.30
CA ALA A 93 -15.52 -1.30 -5.55
C ALA A 93 -14.72 -1.88 -6.74
N CYS A 94 -13.41 -2.03 -6.60
CA CYS A 94 -12.50 -2.55 -7.62
C CYS A 94 -12.16 -4.04 -7.47
N ALA A 95 -12.77 -4.74 -6.51
CA ALA A 95 -12.50 -6.15 -6.21
C ALA A 95 -13.23 -7.15 -7.14
N ALA A 96 -13.92 -6.67 -8.19
CA ALA A 96 -14.71 -7.47 -9.12
C ALA A 96 -13.87 -8.10 -10.25
#